data_AF-A0A6J7JUX2-F1
#
_entry.id   AF-A0A6J7JUX2-F1
#
_cell.length_a   1.000
_cell.length_b   1.000
_cell.length_c   1.000
_cell.angle_alpha   90.00
_cell.angle_beta   90.00
_cell.angle_gamma   90.00
#
_symmetry.space_group_name_H-M   'P 1'
#
loop_
_entity.id
_entity.type
_entity.pdbx_description
1 polymer ?
#
loop_
_entity_poly.entity_id
_entity_poly.type
_entity_poly.pdbx_seq_one_letter_code
_entity_poly.pdbx_strand_id
1 'polypeptide(L)'
;MPPDRVSRVAEKLVDRSRLIRHSFVMDPVTPTGGSTGYGYMLTGYPEPEWDVENQMVEAEPFFRFVVHDGLARAGRADLIADLCRDWKVFLDAGETTWPECWTGGTRCHGWSSTPTRDLIQHVLGITPAEPGYAAVRVAPNLGDLEWARATVPSPHGFITVEARADGTVTIDGPVPVVRD
;
A
#
# COMPACT_ATOMS: atom_id res chain seq x y z
N MET A 1 -10.83 -2.51 18.22
CA MET A 1 -10.09 -3.77 18.47
C MET A 1 -9.43 -3.66 19.83
N PRO A 2 -9.45 -4.70 20.67
CA PRO A 2 -8.71 -4.70 21.93
C PRO A 2 -7.22 -4.40 21.69
N PRO A 3 -6.58 -3.47 22.44
CA PRO A 3 -5.20 -3.04 22.19
C PRO A 3 -4.18 -4.19 22.16
N ASP A 4 -4.41 -5.23 22.98
CA ASP A 4 -3.59 -6.44 23.07
C ASP A 4 -3.58 -7.29 21.79
N ARG A 5 -4.51 -7.04 20.86
CA ARG A 5 -4.62 -7.78 19.60
C ARG A 5 -3.99 -7.06 18.41
N VAL A 6 -3.65 -5.77 18.54
CA VAL A 6 -3.17 -4.93 17.43
C VAL A 6 -1.92 -5.53 16.79
N SER A 7 -0.89 -5.81 17.58
CA SER A 7 0.39 -6.32 17.07
C SER A 7 0.22 -7.67 16.37
N ARG A 8 -0.54 -8.59 16.98
CA ARG A 8 -0.82 -9.91 16.39
C ARG A 8 -1.56 -9.83 15.05
N VAL A 9 -2.50 -8.88 14.93
CA VAL A 9 -3.22 -8.67 13.66
C VAL A 9 -2.29 -8.06 12.62
N ALA A 10 -1.49 -7.06 12.99
CA ALA A 10 -0.51 -6.45 12.09
C ALA A 10 0.50 -7.48 11.57
N GLU A 11 1.03 -8.35 12.44
CA GLU A 11 1.93 -9.45 12.07
C GLU A 11 1.29 -10.40 11.04
N LYS A 12 0.03 -10.78 11.24
CA LYS A 12 -0.68 -11.64 10.28
C LYS A 12 -0.95 -10.97 8.94
N LEU A 13 -1.24 -9.67 8.94
CA LEU A 13 -1.54 -8.91 7.72
C LEU A 13 -0.32 -8.71 6.81
N VAL A 14 0.89 -8.88 7.34
CA VAL A 14 2.15 -8.69 6.59
C VAL A 14 2.93 -10.00 6.36
N ASP A 15 2.44 -11.11 6.92
CA ASP A 15 3.02 -12.43 6.74
C ASP A 15 2.66 -12.99 5.36
N ARG A 16 3.52 -12.73 4.36
CA ARG A 16 3.35 -13.20 2.98
C ARG A 16 3.18 -14.72 2.85
N SER A 17 3.61 -15.53 3.84
CA SER A 17 3.38 -16.98 3.82
C SER A 17 1.92 -17.37 4.07
N ARG A 18 1.12 -16.45 4.62
CA ARG A 18 -0.30 -16.60 4.91
C ARG A 18 -1.21 -15.87 3.93
N LEU A 19 -0.63 -14.99 3.10
CA LEU A 19 -1.37 -14.21 2.13
C LEU A 19 -1.47 -14.98 0.82
N ILE A 20 -2.69 -15.09 0.29
CA ILE A 20 -2.94 -15.68 -1.01
C ILE A 20 -3.54 -14.64 -1.95
N ARG A 21 -3.16 -14.70 -3.23
CA ARG A 21 -3.79 -13.91 -4.28
C ARG A 21 -4.83 -14.78 -4.96
N HIS A 22 -6.10 -14.42 -4.78
CA HIS A 22 -7.21 -15.16 -5.34
C HIS A 22 -8.34 -14.20 -5.70
N SER A 23 -9.01 -14.45 -6.83
CA SER A 23 -10.13 -13.65 -7.28
C SER A 23 -11.26 -14.53 -7.77
N PHE A 24 -12.39 -14.55 -7.05
CA PHE A 24 -13.59 -15.27 -7.48
C PHE A 24 -14.19 -14.74 -8.80
N VAL A 25 -13.71 -13.61 -9.31
CA VAL A 25 -14.21 -12.98 -10.54
C VAL A 25 -13.18 -13.08 -11.68
N MET A 26 -11.89 -13.06 -11.37
CA MET A 26 -10.79 -12.89 -12.34
C MET A 26 -9.74 -14.01 -12.30
N ASP A 27 -9.99 -15.15 -11.63
CA ASP A 27 -9.04 -16.27 -11.53
C ASP A 27 -8.72 -16.92 -12.89
N PRO A 28 -7.43 -17.15 -13.23
CA PRO A 28 -6.98 -17.71 -14.50
C PRO A 28 -7.11 -19.24 -14.66
N VAL A 29 -7.97 -19.96 -13.93
CA VAL A 29 -8.19 -21.42 -14.15
C VAL A 29 -8.60 -21.76 -15.61
N THR A 30 -8.97 -20.77 -16.43
CA THR A 30 -9.05 -20.92 -17.89
C THR A 30 -8.02 -20.07 -18.65
N PRO A 31 -7.16 -20.66 -19.50
CA PRO A 31 -6.15 -19.97 -20.33
C PRO A 31 -6.69 -18.97 -21.37
N THR A 32 -7.99 -18.68 -21.37
CA THR A 32 -8.67 -17.87 -22.38
C THR A 32 -9.67 -16.90 -21.73
N GLY A 33 -9.16 -15.98 -20.91
CA GLY A 33 -9.69 -14.61 -20.76
C GLY A 33 -11.20 -14.43 -20.54
N GLY A 34 -11.84 -15.22 -19.67
CA GLY A 34 -13.24 -15.02 -19.29
C GLY A 34 -13.40 -14.94 -17.77
N SER A 35 -14.19 -13.98 -17.28
CA SER A 35 -14.59 -13.90 -15.88
C SER A 35 -15.55 -15.06 -15.55
N THR A 36 -15.16 -15.94 -14.64
CA THR A 36 -15.99 -17.05 -14.16
C THR A 36 -16.92 -16.65 -13.00
N GLY A 37 -16.86 -15.40 -12.55
CA GLY A 37 -17.72 -14.88 -11.47
C GLY A 37 -19.22 -15.12 -11.74
N TYR A 38 -19.63 -15.04 -13.01
CA TYR A 38 -21.01 -15.37 -13.40
C TYR A 38 -21.34 -16.86 -13.29
N GLY A 39 -20.36 -17.73 -13.54
CA GLY A 39 -20.50 -19.17 -13.34
C GLY A 39 -20.77 -19.53 -11.89
N TYR A 40 -20.01 -18.95 -10.94
CA TYR A 40 -20.23 -19.19 -9.51
C TYR A 40 -21.60 -18.70 -9.00
N MET A 41 -22.16 -17.64 -9.59
CA MET A 41 -23.54 -17.22 -9.27
C MET A 41 -24.59 -18.26 -9.69
N LEU A 42 -24.30 -19.07 -10.71
CA LEU A 42 -25.22 -20.10 -11.21
C LEU A 42 -24.98 -21.47 -10.56
N THR A 43 -23.73 -21.84 -10.29
CA THR A 43 -23.35 -23.19 -9.85
C THR A 43 -22.94 -23.27 -8.37
N GLY A 44 -22.92 -22.13 -7.68
CA GLY A 44 -22.34 -22.01 -6.35
C GLY A 44 -20.82 -21.80 -6.39
N TYR A 45 -20.28 -21.28 -5.30
CA TYR A 45 -18.84 -21.12 -5.11
C TYR A 45 -18.19 -22.48 -4.83
N PRO A 46 -17.00 -22.77 -5.40
CA PRO A 46 -16.27 -23.98 -5.11
C PRO A 46 -15.76 -23.94 -3.66
N GLU A 47 -15.47 -25.12 -3.11
CA GLU A 47 -14.70 -25.21 -1.88
C GLU A 47 -13.31 -24.59 -2.10
N PRO A 48 -12.81 -23.80 -1.15
CA PRO A 48 -11.52 -23.12 -1.27
C PRO A 48 -10.37 -24.12 -1.32
N GLU A 49 -9.40 -23.88 -2.20
CA GLU A 49 -8.19 -24.70 -2.35
C GLU A 49 -7.08 -24.35 -1.34
N TRP A 50 -7.31 -23.35 -0.49
CA TRP A 50 -6.35 -22.86 0.50
C TRP A 50 -6.78 -23.19 1.93
N ASP A 51 -5.83 -23.09 2.87
CA ASP A 51 -6.09 -23.28 4.29
C ASP A 51 -6.90 -22.09 4.83
N VAL A 52 -8.22 -22.24 4.89
CA VAL A 52 -9.15 -21.20 5.37
C VAL A 52 -8.97 -20.82 6.84
N GLU A 53 -8.30 -21.65 7.63
CA GLU A 53 -8.07 -21.39 9.06
C GLU A 53 -6.80 -20.55 9.28
N ASN A 54 -5.80 -20.71 8.42
CA ASN A 54 -4.47 -20.12 8.61
C ASN A 54 -4.04 -19.11 7.55
N GLN A 55 -4.69 -19.11 6.38
CA GLN A 55 -4.41 -18.21 5.26
C GLN A 55 -5.56 -17.22 5.05
N MET A 56 -5.23 -16.09 4.42
CA MET A 56 -6.20 -15.04 4.10
C MET A 56 -5.94 -14.50 2.70
N VAL A 57 -7.02 -14.11 2.02
CA VAL A 57 -6.92 -13.43 0.74
C VAL A 57 -6.26 -12.07 0.96
N GLU A 58 -5.17 -11.84 0.24
CA GLU A 58 -4.46 -10.57 0.21
C GLU A 58 -5.40 -9.48 -0.30
N ALA A 59 -5.34 -8.30 0.31
CA ALA A 59 -6.05 -7.14 -0.23
C ALA A 59 -5.55 -6.83 -1.65
N GLU A 60 -6.48 -6.68 -2.61
CA GLU A 60 -6.18 -6.22 -3.96
C GLU A 60 -5.49 -4.84 -3.95
N PRO A 61 -4.74 -4.46 -5.00
CA PRO A 61 -4.00 -3.20 -5.05
C PRO A 61 -4.84 -1.97 -4.66
N PHE A 62 -6.13 -1.98 -5.01
CA PHE A 62 -7.10 -0.97 -4.60
C PHE A 62 -7.23 -0.82 -3.08
N PHE A 63 -7.31 -1.91 -2.33
CA PHE A 63 -7.60 -1.85 -0.89
C PHE A 63 -6.34 -1.90 -0.02
N ARG A 64 -5.16 -2.07 -0.62
CA ARG A 64 -3.89 -2.07 0.10
C ARG A 64 -3.62 -0.78 0.88
N PHE A 65 -4.06 0.38 0.40
CA PHE A 65 -3.88 1.64 1.15
C PHE A 65 -4.60 1.61 2.51
N VAL A 66 -5.73 0.88 2.63
CA VAL A 66 -6.45 0.72 3.90
C VAL A 66 -5.66 -0.16 4.87
N VAL A 67 -5.04 -1.23 4.36
CA VAL A 67 -4.14 -2.09 5.15
C VAL A 67 -2.95 -1.27 5.65
N HIS A 68 -2.32 -0.49 4.77
CA HIS A 68 -1.17 0.34 5.12
C HIS A 68 -1.54 1.46 6.11
N ASP A 69 -2.69 2.10 5.96
CA ASP A 69 -3.21 3.06 6.96
C ASP A 69 -3.45 2.41 8.32
N GLY A 70 -3.96 1.17 8.33
CA GLY A 70 -4.11 0.37 9.54
C GLY A 70 -2.77 0.07 10.21
N LEU A 71 -1.75 -0.30 9.43
CA LEU A 71 -0.39 -0.54 9.92
C LEU A 71 0.26 0.73 10.46
N ALA A 72 0.14 1.86 9.76
CA ALA A 72 0.64 3.14 10.21
C ALA A 72 0.00 3.55 11.55
N ARG A 73 -1.32 3.39 11.70
CA ARG A 73 -2.03 3.60 12.98
C ARG A 73 -1.63 2.63 14.08
N ALA A 74 -1.15 1.44 13.72
CA ALA A 74 -0.58 0.46 14.64
C ALA A 74 0.89 0.72 14.99
N GLY A 75 1.47 1.85 14.54
CA GLY A 75 2.88 2.18 14.75
C GLY A 75 3.84 1.36 13.89
N ARG A 76 3.36 0.77 12.78
CA ARG A 76 4.11 -0.09 11.88
C ARG A 76 4.35 0.51 10.49
N ALA A 77 4.52 1.83 10.44
CA ALA A 77 4.86 2.53 9.20
C ALA A 77 6.24 2.11 8.64
N ASP A 78 7.12 1.58 9.50
CA ASP A 78 8.42 0.98 9.13
C ASP A 78 8.30 -0.12 8.06
N LEU A 79 7.16 -0.81 8.00
CA LEU A 79 6.94 -1.90 7.04
C LEU A 79 6.50 -1.43 5.65
N ILE A 80 6.01 -0.19 5.52
CA ILE A 80 5.27 0.22 4.31
C ILE A 80 6.17 0.31 3.08
N ALA A 81 7.45 0.69 3.26
CA ALA A 81 8.42 0.68 2.17
C ALA A 81 8.61 -0.73 1.59
N ASP A 82 8.72 -1.76 2.44
CA ASP A 82 8.83 -3.15 2.00
C ASP A 82 7.53 -3.66 1.37
N LEU A 83 6.38 -3.32 1.95
CA LEU A 83 5.08 -3.73 1.42
C LEU A 83 4.80 -3.12 0.04
N CYS A 84 5.30 -1.91 -0.24
CA CYS A 84 5.21 -1.31 -1.58
C CYS A 84 5.99 -2.12 -2.64
N ARG A 85 6.94 -2.97 -2.25
CA ARG A 85 7.66 -3.86 -3.18
C ARG A 85 6.77 -4.99 -3.71
N ASP A 86 5.60 -5.23 -3.13
CA ASP A 86 4.64 -6.22 -3.64
C ASP A 86 4.20 -5.91 -5.08
N TRP A 87 4.25 -4.63 -5.50
CA TRP A 87 3.98 -4.17 -6.87
C TRP A 87 5.06 -4.54 -7.87
N LYS A 88 6.22 -5.01 -7.41
CA LYS A 88 7.31 -5.46 -8.30
C LYS A 88 6.84 -6.58 -9.23
N VAL A 89 5.83 -7.36 -8.85
CA VAL A 89 5.20 -8.35 -9.73
C VAL A 89 4.75 -7.77 -11.07
N PHE A 90 4.24 -6.53 -11.09
CA PHE A 90 3.81 -5.87 -12.32
C PHE A 90 5.00 -5.40 -13.14
N LEU A 91 6.04 -4.87 -12.48
CA LEU A 91 7.28 -4.46 -13.14
C LEU A 91 7.98 -5.66 -13.79
N ASP A 92 8.04 -6.79 -13.09
CA ASP A 92 8.65 -8.03 -13.57
C ASP A 92 7.85 -8.63 -14.74
N ALA A 93 6.53 -8.39 -14.79
CA ALA A 93 5.66 -8.73 -15.92
C ALA A 93 5.77 -7.75 -17.11
N GLY A 94 6.59 -6.71 -17.00
CA GLY A 94 6.78 -5.70 -18.06
C GLY A 94 5.62 -4.69 -18.16
N GLU A 95 4.82 -4.55 -17.10
CA GLU A 95 3.80 -3.50 -17.04
C GLU A 95 4.46 -2.13 -16.92
N THR A 96 3.92 -1.16 -17.65
CA THR A 96 4.34 0.25 -17.61
C THR A 96 3.32 1.15 -16.92
N THR A 97 2.19 0.57 -16.49
CA THR A 97 1.12 1.18 -15.72
C THR A 97 0.74 0.25 -14.56
N TRP A 98 -0.21 0.66 -13.70
CA TRP A 98 -0.69 -0.19 -12.61
C TRP A 98 -1.89 -1.03 -13.04
N PRO A 99 -1.81 -2.37 -13.07
CA PRO A 99 -2.98 -3.22 -13.28
C PRO A 99 -3.99 -3.12 -12.15
N GLU A 100 -5.25 -3.40 -12.46
CA GLU A 100 -6.41 -3.30 -11.58
C GLU A 100 -6.32 -4.23 -10.37
N CYS A 101 -5.92 -5.47 -10.61
CA CYS A 101 -5.83 -6.55 -9.63
C CYS A 101 -4.43 -7.16 -9.65
N TRP A 102 -4.10 -7.97 -8.64
CA TRP A 102 -2.87 -8.77 -8.67
C TRP A 102 -2.83 -9.77 -9.82
N THR A 103 -4.01 -10.21 -10.28
CA THR A 103 -4.17 -11.12 -11.42
C THR A 103 -5.43 -10.74 -12.20
N GLY A 104 -5.30 -10.60 -13.52
CA GLY A 104 -6.39 -10.16 -14.39
C GLY A 104 -6.74 -8.67 -14.26
N GLY A 105 -7.93 -8.30 -14.73
CA GLY A 105 -8.41 -6.91 -14.73
C GLY A 105 -7.78 -6.02 -15.81
N THR A 106 -8.10 -4.72 -15.77
CA THR A 106 -7.50 -3.75 -16.70
C THR A 106 -6.02 -3.52 -16.38
N ARG A 107 -5.19 -3.27 -17.40
CA ARG A 107 -3.73 -3.07 -17.21
C ARG A 107 -3.35 -1.67 -16.75
N CYS A 108 -4.29 -0.74 -16.72
CA CYS A 108 -4.08 0.65 -16.32
C CYS A 108 -5.26 1.12 -15.46
N HIS A 109 -5.05 1.13 -14.15
CA HIS A 109 -6.06 1.46 -13.17
C HIS A 109 -5.48 2.34 -12.06
N GLY A 110 -5.91 3.60 -12.01
CA GLY A 110 -5.36 4.59 -11.09
C GLY A 110 -5.50 4.22 -9.61
N TRP A 111 -6.52 3.43 -9.26
CA TRP A 111 -6.77 2.99 -7.88
C TRP A 111 -5.68 2.05 -7.33
N SER A 112 -4.82 1.52 -8.20
CA SER A 112 -3.74 0.59 -7.87
C SER A 112 -2.43 1.33 -7.61
N SER A 113 -2.45 2.67 -7.68
CA SER A 113 -1.28 3.54 -7.47
C SER A 113 -0.97 3.80 -5.99
N THR A 114 -1.39 2.91 -5.10
CA THR A 114 -1.13 2.96 -3.65
C THR A 114 0.33 3.31 -3.29
N PRO A 115 1.37 2.75 -3.95
CA PRO A 115 2.76 3.12 -3.66
C PRO A 115 3.06 4.62 -3.83
N THR A 116 2.45 5.29 -4.82
CA THR A 116 2.64 6.73 -5.05
C THR A 116 2.24 7.55 -3.83
N ARG A 117 1.13 7.18 -3.19
CA ARG A 117 0.65 7.85 -1.97
C ARG A 117 1.50 7.47 -0.77
N ASP A 118 1.73 6.19 -0.56
CA ASP A 118 2.24 5.67 0.70
C ASP A 118 3.72 5.97 0.91
N LEU A 119 4.51 6.01 -0.18
CA LEU A 119 5.90 6.47 -0.11
C LEU A 119 5.99 7.95 0.34
N ILE A 120 4.99 8.77 0.01
CA ILE A 120 4.94 10.17 0.43
C ILE A 120 4.42 10.29 1.87
N GLN A 121 3.24 9.71 2.14
CA GLN A 121 2.52 9.94 3.39
C GLN A 121 3.09 9.15 4.56
N HIS A 122 3.58 7.93 4.33
CA HIS A 122 3.98 7.03 5.41
C HIS A 122 5.50 6.84 5.48
N VAL A 123 6.19 6.75 4.34
CA VAL A 123 7.66 6.59 4.33
C VAL A 123 8.37 7.93 4.58
N LEU A 124 8.03 8.99 3.83
CA LEU A 124 8.56 10.33 4.12
C LEU A 124 7.75 11.10 5.17
N GLY A 125 6.55 10.62 5.49
CA GLY A 125 5.72 11.23 6.54
C GLY A 125 5.16 12.60 6.17
N ILE A 126 5.06 12.94 4.88
CA ILE A 126 4.65 14.27 4.42
C ILE A 126 3.13 14.34 4.36
N THR A 127 2.53 15.06 5.32
CA THR A 127 1.07 15.19 5.43
C THR A 127 0.69 16.62 5.81
N PRO A 128 -0.52 17.10 5.46
CA PRO A 128 -1.00 18.38 5.96
C PRO A 128 -1.18 18.31 7.47
N ALA A 129 -0.51 19.20 8.22
CA ALA A 129 -0.73 19.36 9.66
C ALA A 129 -1.97 20.23 9.93
N GLU A 130 -2.28 21.14 9.00
CA GLU A 130 -3.42 22.03 9.03
C GLU A 130 -4.14 22.05 7.67
N PRO A 131 -5.44 22.43 7.63
CA PRO A 131 -6.19 22.54 6.38
C PRO A 131 -5.46 23.37 5.32
N GLY A 132 -5.43 22.85 4.08
CA GLY A 132 -4.80 23.55 2.96
C GLY A 132 -3.26 23.61 3.01
N TYR A 133 -2.60 22.80 3.84
CA TYR A 133 -1.15 22.88 4.08
C TYR A 133 -0.71 24.22 4.70
N ALA A 134 -1.55 24.88 5.51
CA ALA A 134 -1.12 26.05 6.28
C ALA A 134 0.09 25.73 7.19
N ALA A 135 0.22 24.46 7.59
CA ALA A 135 1.45 23.86 8.08
C ALA A 135 1.58 22.42 7.56
N VAL A 136 2.82 21.93 7.45
CA VAL A 136 3.13 20.55 7.02
C VAL A 136 3.70 19.73 8.17
N ARG A 137 3.25 18.48 8.30
CA ARG A 137 3.88 17.47 9.15
C ARG A 137 4.88 16.68 8.33
N VAL A 138 6.06 16.45 8.92
CA VAL A 138 7.12 15.61 8.34
C VAL A 138 7.61 14.63 9.41
N ALA A 139 7.31 13.35 9.24
CA ALA A 139 7.66 12.28 10.17
C ALA A 139 8.16 11.02 9.42
N PRO A 140 9.43 10.99 8.97
CA PRO A 140 9.93 9.90 8.14
C PRO A 140 9.98 8.54 8.86
N ASN A 141 9.55 7.49 8.17
CA ASN A 141 9.67 6.08 8.56
C ASN A 141 10.32 5.31 7.41
N LEU A 142 11.66 5.38 7.31
CA LEU A 142 12.40 4.86 6.16
C LEU A 142 12.40 3.32 6.08
N GLY A 143 12.07 2.62 7.16
CA GLY A 143 12.16 1.16 7.21
C GLY A 143 13.60 0.72 6.96
N ASP A 144 13.82 0.00 5.86
CA ASP A 144 15.12 -0.48 5.41
C ASP A 144 15.80 0.41 4.34
N LEU A 145 15.22 1.57 4.02
CA LEU A 145 15.79 2.50 3.05
C LEU A 145 16.94 3.32 3.66
N GLU A 146 18.04 3.47 2.92
CA GLU A 146 19.15 4.35 3.30
C GLU A 146 18.76 5.84 3.26
N TRP A 147 17.93 6.21 2.28
CA TRP A 147 17.42 7.57 2.10
C TRP A 147 16.16 7.58 1.24
N ALA A 148 15.37 8.64 1.35
CA ALA A 148 14.26 8.94 0.45
C ALA A 148 14.13 10.44 0.25
N ARG A 149 13.60 10.86 -0.92
CA ARG A 149 13.31 12.27 -1.23
C ARG A 149 12.04 12.39 -2.05
N ALA A 150 11.22 13.39 -1.74
CA ALA A 150 10.08 13.76 -2.54
C ALA A 150 9.86 15.28 -2.56
N THR A 151 9.18 15.74 -3.60
CA THR A 151 8.64 17.09 -3.70
C THR A 151 7.14 16.99 -3.88
N VAL A 152 6.36 17.58 -2.96
CA VAL A 152 4.90 17.56 -3.00
C VAL A 152 4.34 18.95 -3.30
N PRO A 153 3.29 19.06 -4.13
CA PRO A 153 2.60 20.33 -4.33
C PRO A 153 1.76 20.70 -3.11
N SER A 154 1.74 21.98 -2.76
CA SER A 154 0.78 22.58 -1.82
C SER A 154 0.19 23.85 -2.44
N PRO A 155 -0.92 24.40 -1.89
CA PRO A 155 -1.46 25.69 -2.31
C PRO A 155 -0.48 26.86 -2.17
N HIS A 156 0.56 26.71 -1.33
CA HIS A 156 1.55 27.75 -1.05
C HIS A 156 2.84 27.60 -1.90
N GLY A 157 2.98 26.51 -2.65
CA GLY A 157 4.17 26.16 -3.41
C GLY A 157 4.66 24.74 -3.12
N PHE A 158 5.81 24.36 -3.67
CA PHE A 158 6.36 23.02 -3.48
C PHE A 158 7.01 22.86 -2.11
N ILE A 159 6.86 21.67 -1.52
CA ILE A 159 7.54 21.25 -0.30
C ILE A 159 8.44 20.08 -0.67
N THR A 160 9.75 20.23 -0.52
CA THR A 160 10.75 19.18 -0.75
C THR A 160 11.24 18.66 0.59
N VAL A 161 11.21 17.34 0.76
CA VAL A 161 11.74 16.65 1.94
C VAL A 161 12.73 15.59 1.49
N GLU A 162 13.87 15.52 2.16
CA GLU A 162 14.83 14.44 2.04
C GLU A 162 15.15 13.91 3.44
N ALA A 163 15.11 12.60 3.61
CA ALA A 163 15.40 11.91 4.86
C ALA A 163 16.46 10.82 4.63
N ARG A 164 17.31 10.60 5.63
CA ARG A 164 18.36 9.57 5.64
C ARG A 164 18.25 8.67 6.87
N ALA A 165 18.76 7.45 6.76
CA ALA A 165 18.75 6.45 7.83
C ALA A 165 19.53 6.87 9.09
N ASP A 166 20.45 7.84 8.98
CA ASP A 166 21.16 8.43 10.12
C ASP A 166 20.31 9.43 10.93
N GLY A 167 19.05 9.63 10.56
CA GLY A 167 18.12 10.56 11.20
C GLY A 167 18.16 11.99 10.63
N THR A 168 19.00 12.26 9.63
CA THR A 168 19.05 13.57 8.97
C THR A 168 17.78 13.80 8.16
N VAL A 169 17.12 14.93 8.39
CA VAL A 169 15.94 15.37 7.63
C VAL A 169 16.13 16.82 7.16
N THR A 170 16.09 17.03 5.86
CA THR A 170 16.08 18.37 5.25
C THR A 170 14.70 18.67 4.67
N ILE A 171 14.23 19.89 4.89
CA ILE A 171 12.91 20.33 4.47
C ILE A 171 13.06 21.72 3.86
N ASP A 172 12.57 21.88 2.65
CA ASP A 172 12.53 23.14 1.91
C ASP A 172 11.09 23.40 1.45
N GLY A 173 10.56 24.57 1.73
CA GLY A 173 9.20 24.91 1.33
C GLY A 173 8.65 26.18 1.99
N PRO A 174 7.50 26.67 1.50
CA PRO A 174 6.95 27.96 1.89
C PRO A 174 6.09 27.93 3.16
N VAL A 175 5.96 26.78 3.82
CA VAL A 175 5.03 26.57 4.94
C VAL A 175 5.77 26.14 6.22
N PRO A 176 5.27 26.51 7.40
CA PRO A 176 5.79 26.02 8.67
C PRO A 176 5.77 24.49 8.76
N VAL A 177 6.79 23.93 9.42
CA VAL A 177 6.91 22.50 9.69
C VAL A 177 6.50 22.21 11.14
N VAL A 178 5.61 21.24 11.32
CA VAL A 178 5.29 20.64 12.61
C VAL A 178 6.06 19.31 12.74
N ARG A 179 6.78 19.17 13.85
CA ARG A 179 7.44 17.93 14.25
C ARG A 179 6.73 17.38 15.48
N ASP A 180 6.45 16.09 15.47
CA ASP A 180 5.98 15.36 16.66
C ASP A 180 7.16 15.01 17.58
#